data_AF-A0A293M060-F1
#
_entry.id   AF-A0A293M060-F1
#
_cell.length_a   1.000
_cell.length_b   1.000
_cell.length_c   1.000
_cell.angle_alpha   90.00
_cell.angle_beta   90.00
_cell.angle_gamma   90.00
#
_symmetry.space_group_name_H-M   'P 1'
#
loop_
_entity.id
_entity.type
_entity.pdbx_description
1 polymer ?
#
loop_
_entity_poly.entity_id
_entity_poly.type
_entity_poly.pdbx_seq_one_letter_code
_entity_poly.pdbx_strand_id
1 'polypeptide(L)'
;MTAISDAIKALQKSFRKHRSCTEHIFDVEKSAGDKKKAAAELRVVEAPFKALEAAVRDKCGTQWLETEQKLKAAEEAIGCQLTARVLPPAIIQEFKKLPKTTDDIERLIHREQVRLNCMLPVDISLEQEYQRRKKFIEQQEKDLASIEAQMITTKEQMENIRSKWLPELEQLLERINAGFVRFFRALGCAGEVSLYRGEHPDKYDQYGVCIRVKFRDHE
;
A
#
# COMPACT_ATOMS: atom_id res chain seq x y z
N MET A 1 -37.25 101.83 -14.54
CA MET A 1 -35.80 101.56 -14.72
C MET A 1 -35.19 100.85 -13.51
N THR A 2 -35.58 101.15 -12.26
CA THR A 2 -35.01 100.55 -11.02
C THR A 2 -35.39 99.08 -10.78
N ALA A 3 -36.66 98.70 -10.95
CA ALA A 3 -37.13 97.32 -10.72
C ALA A 3 -36.47 96.25 -11.61
N ILE A 4 -36.13 96.60 -12.87
CA ILE A 4 -35.44 95.69 -13.81
C ILE A 4 -33.99 95.47 -13.39
N SER A 5 -33.30 96.53 -12.94
CA SER A 5 -31.92 96.45 -12.44
C SER A 5 -31.81 95.56 -11.19
N ASP A 6 -32.77 95.66 -10.27
CA ASP A 6 -32.78 94.85 -9.05
C ASP A 6 -33.06 93.37 -9.34
N ALA A 7 -33.94 93.07 -10.31
CA ALA A 7 -34.17 91.72 -10.80
C ALA A 7 -32.91 91.11 -11.45
N ILE A 8 -32.18 91.88 -12.25
CA ILE A 8 -30.91 91.45 -12.87
C ILE A 8 -29.85 91.17 -11.79
N LYS A 9 -29.71 92.04 -10.78
CA LYS A 9 -28.78 91.82 -9.66
C LYS A 9 -29.15 90.57 -8.84
N ALA A 10 -30.44 90.35 -8.58
CA ALA A 10 -30.92 89.17 -7.87
C ALA A 10 -30.63 87.87 -8.65
N LEU A 11 -30.86 87.88 -9.97
CA LEU A 11 -30.49 86.77 -10.86
C LEU A 11 -28.98 86.53 -10.87
N GLN A 12 -28.15 87.58 -11.03
CA GLN A 12 -26.69 87.44 -10.99
C GLN A 12 -26.19 86.87 -9.65
N LYS A 13 -26.79 87.29 -8.53
CA LYS A 13 -26.47 86.74 -7.20
C LYS A 13 -26.89 85.27 -7.08
N SER A 14 -28.07 84.91 -7.60
CA SER A 14 -28.55 83.52 -7.66
C SER A 14 -27.63 82.63 -8.51
N PHE A 15 -27.25 83.07 -9.71
CA PHE A 15 -26.31 82.36 -10.58
C PHE A 15 -24.94 82.17 -9.94
N ARG A 16 -24.37 83.18 -9.27
CA ARG A 16 -23.11 83.01 -8.53
C ARG A 16 -23.23 82.00 -7.40
N LYS A 17 -24.33 82.04 -6.65
CA LYS A 17 -24.59 81.12 -5.54
C LYS A 17 -24.77 79.68 -6.04
N HIS A 18 -25.53 79.49 -7.12
CA HIS A 18 -25.70 78.19 -7.77
C HIS A 18 -24.35 77.64 -8.25
N ARG A 19 -23.54 78.46 -8.94
CA ARG A 19 -22.21 78.07 -9.41
C ARG A 19 -21.29 77.62 -8.26
N SER A 20 -21.23 78.38 -7.17
CA SER A 20 -20.45 78.01 -5.99
C SER A 20 -20.95 76.73 -5.33
N CYS A 21 -22.28 76.52 -5.29
CA CYS A 21 -22.87 75.29 -4.76
C CYS A 21 -22.53 74.08 -5.64
N THR A 22 -22.56 74.22 -6.97
CA THR A 22 -22.17 73.15 -7.91
C THR A 22 -20.69 72.82 -7.84
N GLU A 23 -19.82 73.84 -7.70
CA GLU A 23 -18.37 73.63 -7.52
C GLU A 23 -18.08 72.87 -6.22
N HIS A 24 -18.74 73.24 -5.10
CA HIS A 24 -18.60 72.54 -3.83
C HIS A 24 -19.11 71.09 -3.88
N ILE A 25 -20.22 70.82 -4.59
CA ILE A 25 -20.72 69.44 -4.77
C ILE A 25 -19.68 68.61 -5.52
N PHE A 26 -19.09 69.17 -6.57
CA PHE A 26 -18.06 68.49 -7.36
C PHE A 26 -16.79 68.20 -6.55
N ASP A 27 -16.34 69.15 -5.72
CA ASP A 27 -15.20 68.95 -4.81
C ASP A 27 -15.46 67.87 -3.76
N VAL A 28 -16.69 67.79 -3.23
CA VAL A 28 -17.11 66.75 -2.29
C VAL A 28 -17.13 65.38 -2.97
N GLU A 29 -17.66 65.28 -4.19
CA GLU A 29 -17.66 64.02 -4.96
C GLU A 29 -16.24 63.56 -5.31
N LYS A 30 -15.37 64.49 -5.70
CA LYS A 30 -13.95 64.20 -5.97
C LYS A 30 -13.23 63.71 -4.71
N SER A 31 -13.40 64.40 -3.59
CA SER A 31 -12.84 63.99 -2.30
C SER A 31 -13.35 62.62 -1.84
N ALA A 32 -14.63 62.33 -2.07
CA ALA A 32 -15.20 61.01 -1.79
C ALA A 32 -14.60 59.91 -2.69
N GLY A 33 -14.32 60.22 -3.95
CA GLY A 33 -13.61 59.34 -4.89
C GLY A 33 -12.18 59.06 -4.45
N ASP A 34 -11.42 60.09 -4.10
CA ASP A 34 -10.04 59.98 -3.63
C ASP A 34 -9.97 59.20 -2.31
N LYS A 35 -10.92 59.42 -1.38
CA LYS A 35 -11.04 58.65 -0.14
C LYS A 35 -11.33 57.18 -0.39
N LYS A 36 -12.21 56.85 -1.35
CA LYS A 36 -12.48 55.45 -1.75
C LYS A 36 -11.24 54.80 -2.36
N LYS A 37 -10.49 55.53 -3.18
CA LYS A 37 -9.26 55.03 -3.80
C LYS A 37 -8.18 54.76 -2.77
N ALA A 38 -7.94 55.71 -1.85
CA ALA A 38 -6.99 55.53 -0.75
C ALA A 38 -7.37 54.35 0.17
N ALA A 39 -8.67 54.18 0.47
CA ALA A 39 -9.13 53.03 1.26
C ALA A 39 -8.95 51.69 0.55
N ALA A 40 -9.08 51.65 -0.79
CA ALA A 40 -8.82 50.46 -1.58
C ALA A 40 -7.33 50.11 -1.59
N GLU A 41 -6.45 51.10 -1.78
CA GLU A 41 -4.99 50.94 -1.73
C GLU A 41 -4.53 50.45 -0.35
N LEU A 42 -5.10 51.00 0.74
CA LEU A 42 -4.82 50.54 2.10
C LEU A 42 -5.21 49.06 2.30
N ARG A 43 -6.38 48.66 1.78
CA ARG A 43 -6.85 47.26 1.84
C ARG A 43 -5.93 46.29 1.09
N VAL A 44 -5.38 46.72 -0.04
CA VAL A 44 -4.44 45.90 -0.83
C VAL A 44 -3.14 45.65 -0.07
N VAL A 45 -2.68 46.60 0.74
CA VAL A 45 -1.46 46.47 1.56
C VAL A 45 -1.72 45.76 2.90
N GLU A 46 -2.89 45.96 3.52
CA GLU A 46 -3.24 45.30 4.78
C GLU A 46 -3.45 43.78 4.64
N ALA A 47 -3.98 43.33 3.50
CA ALA A 47 -4.22 41.90 3.24
C ALA A 47 -2.95 41.04 3.32
N PRO A 48 -1.84 41.36 2.60
CA PRO A 48 -0.60 40.58 2.69
C PRO A 48 0.07 40.71 4.07
N PHE A 49 -0.05 41.85 4.76
CA PHE A 49 0.48 42.01 6.11
C PHE A 49 -0.22 41.07 7.10
N LYS A 50 -1.56 41.04 7.10
CA LYS A 50 -2.34 40.10 7.94
C LYS A 50 -2.05 38.64 7.61
N ALA A 51 -1.85 38.33 6.33
CA ALA A 51 -1.48 36.98 5.90
C ALA A 51 -0.09 36.57 6.43
N LEU A 52 0.87 37.49 6.43
CA LEU A 52 2.21 37.26 6.97
C LEU A 52 2.18 37.08 8.51
N GLU A 53 1.44 37.92 9.22
CA GLU A 53 1.27 37.77 10.68
C GLU A 53 0.64 36.43 11.06
N ALA A 54 -0.37 35.98 10.31
CA ALA A 54 -0.97 34.67 10.50
C ALA A 54 0.03 33.53 10.25
N ALA A 55 0.83 33.62 9.18
CA ALA A 55 1.84 32.62 8.85
C ALA A 55 2.98 32.54 9.89
N VAL A 56 3.42 33.68 10.44
CA VAL A 56 4.43 33.72 11.52
C VAL A 56 3.89 33.10 12.80
N ARG A 57 2.63 33.41 13.15
CA ARG A 57 1.98 32.83 14.33
C ARG A 57 1.83 31.31 14.20
N ASP A 58 1.43 30.83 13.03
CA ASP A 58 1.28 29.42 12.74
C ASP A 58 2.62 28.67 12.84
N LYS A 59 3.66 29.16 12.13
CA LYS A 59 5.01 28.57 12.21
C LYS A 59 5.58 28.55 13.62
N CYS A 60 5.38 29.62 14.38
CA CYS A 60 5.84 29.67 15.78
C CYS A 60 5.11 28.62 16.63
N GLY A 61 3.81 28.44 16.40
CA GLY A 61 3.00 27.43 17.10
C GLY A 61 3.41 26.01 16.75
N THR A 62 3.55 25.68 15.46
CA THR A 62 3.95 24.34 15.02
C THR A 62 5.35 23.99 15.50
N GLN A 63 6.30 24.92 15.39
CA GLN A 63 7.68 24.69 15.82
C GLN A 63 7.76 24.50 17.34
N TRP A 64 7.01 25.27 18.12
CA TRP A 64 6.95 25.10 19.58
C TRP A 64 6.37 23.73 19.95
N LEU A 65 5.28 23.31 19.28
CA LEU A 65 4.65 22.01 19.51
C LEU A 65 5.58 20.84 19.15
N GLU A 66 6.28 20.92 18.01
CA GLU A 66 7.28 19.92 17.61
C GLU A 66 8.43 19.82 18.62
N THR A 67 8.91 20.96 19.13
CA THR A 67 9.97 20.98 20.14
C THR A 67 9.49 20.37 21.46
N GLU A 68 8.25 20.63 21.88
CA GLU A 68 7.67 20.04 23.09
C GLU A 68 7.45 18.52 22.93
N GLN A 69 6.99 18.07 21.77
CA GLN A 69 6.81 16.65 21.48
C GLN A 69 8.14 15.90 21.46
N LYS A 70 9.18 16.46 20.82
CA LYS A 70 10.53 15.87 20.82
C LYS A 70 11.14 15.82 22.22
N LEU A 71 10.88 16.84 23.03
CA LEU A 71 11.29 16.86 24.45
C LEU A 71 10.61 15.72 25.22
N LYS A 72 9.27 15.60 25.14
CA LYS A 72 8.52 14.53 25.80
C LYS A 72 8.93 13.13 25.34
N ALA A 73 9.11 12.93 24.04
CA ALA A 73 9.56 11.64 23.50
C ALA A 73 10.94 11.25 24.03
N ALA A 74 11.85 12.21 24.19
CA ALA A 74 13.15 11.97 24.81
C ALA A 74 13.02 11.65 26.31
N GLU A 75 12.17 12.38 27.05
CA GLU A 75 11.91 12.13 28.48
C GLU A 75 11.29 10.75 28.72
N GLU A 76 10.35 10.31 27.88
CA GLU A 76 9.73 8.99 27.93
C GLU A 76 10.73 7.88 27.59
N ALA A 77 11.56 8.05 26.56
CA ALA A 77 12.56 7.07 26.18
C ALA A 77 13.65 6.87 27.24
N ILE A 78 14.01 7.93 27.97
CA ILE A 78 15.04 7.88 29.02
C ILE A 78 14.40 7.53 30.39
N GLY A 79 13.10 7.75 30.57
CA GLY A 79 12.39 7.53 31.82
C GLY A 79 12.73 8.57 32.90
N CYS A 80 13.15 9.77 32.52
CA CYS A 80 13.36 10.90 33.45
C CYS A 80 13.17 12.27 32.76
N GLN A 81 12.82 13.27 33.57
CA GLN A 81 12.77 14.68 33.14
C GLN A 81 14.19 15.20 32.89
N LEU A 82 14.40 15.92 31.79
CA LEU A 82 15.71 16.42 31.33
C LEU A 82 16.40 17.39 32.31
N THR A 83 15.70 17.82 33.36
CA THR A 83 16.18 18.66 34.46
C THR A 83 16.70 17.88 35.67
N ALA A 84 16.62 16.55 35.66
CA ALA A 84 17.07 15.71 36.76
C ALA A 84 18.61 15.66 36.84
N ARG A 85 19.18 16.23 37.91
CA ARG A 85 20.61 16.05 38.28
C ARG A 85 20.97 14.61 38.66
N VAL A 86 19.99 13.69 38.66
CA VAL A 86 20.13 12.32 39.14
C VAL A 86 19.68 11.39 38.03
N LEU A 87 20.60 10.53 37.59
CA LEU A 87 20.33 9.51 36.57
C LEU A 87 19.28 8.50 37.06
N PRO A 88 18.43 7.96 36.17
CA PRO A 88 17.50 6.90 36.50
C PRO A 88 18.18 5.71 37.20
N PRO A 89 17.54 5.07 38.20
CA PRO A 89 18.11 3.93 38.93
C PRO A 89 18.51 2.77 37.99
N ALA A 90 17.75 2.56 36.91
CA ALA A 90 18.05 1.54 35.91
C ALA A 90 19.39 1.80 35.19
N ILE A 91 19.63 3.05 34.78
CA ILE A 91 20.88 3.44 34.11
C ILE A 91 22.06 3.36 35.09
N ILE A 92 21.86 3.77 36.35
CA ILE A 92 22.88 3.65 37.39
C ILE A 92 23.25 2.18 37.62
N GLN A 93 22.29 1.26 37.58
CA GLN A 93 22.57 -0.18 37.71
C GLN A 93 23.39 -0.71 36.53
N GLU A 94 23.13 -0.28 35.30
CA GLU A 94 23.95 -0.66 34.15
C GLU A 94 25.38 -0.10 34.24
N PHE A 95 25.54 1.17 34.64
CA PHE A 95 26.87 1.76 34.85
C PHE A 95 27.67 1.07 35.96
N LYS A 96 27.00 0.51 36.98
CA LYS A 96 27.67 -0.28 38.02
C LYS A 96 28.27 -1.59 37.50
N LYS A 97 27.76 -2.13 36.38
CA LYS A 97 28.28 -3.34 35.73
C LYS A 97 29.51 -3.06 34.87
N LEU A 98 29.74 -1.80 34.50
CA LEU A 98 30.90 -1.40 33.71
C LEU A 98 32.16 -1.33 34.59
N PRO A 99 33.34 -1.59 34.01
CA PRO A 99 34.59 -1.46 34.73
C PRO A 99 34.84 -0.03 35.21
N LYS A 100 35.42 0.08 36.40
CA LYS A 100 35.65 1.37 37.08
C LYS A 100 37.08 1.89 36.91
N THR A 101 37.98 1.04 36.41
CA THR A 101 39.41 1.34 36.25
C THR A 101 39.75 1.46 34.77
N THR A 102 40.61 2.41 34.42
CA THR A 102 41.08 2.61 33.04
C THR A 102 41.71 1.35 32.46
N ASP A 103 42.49 0.63 33.27
CA ASP A 103 43.13 -0.64 32.86
C ASP A 103 42.09 -1.72 32.51
N ASP A 104 41.00 -1.84 33.29
CA ASP A 104 39.93 -2.80 33.01
C ASP A 104 39.19 -2.47 31.70
N ILE A 105 39.01 -1.18 31.41
CA ILE A 105 38.41 -0.69 30.16
C ILE A 105 39.33 -1.02 28.97
N GLU A 106 40.63 -0.76 29.09
CA GLU A 106 41.60 -1.09 28.05
C GLU A 106 41.67 -2.59 27.77
N ARG A 107 41.61 -3.43 28.81
CA ARG A 107 41.54 -4.89 28.64
C ARG A 107 40.27 -5.33 27.92
N LEU A 108 39.12 -4.72 28.20
CA LEU A 108 37.88 -4.99 27.46
C LEU A 108 37.98 -4.54 26.00
N ILE A 109 38.48 -3.33 25.75
CA ILE A 109 38.68 -2.83 24.38
C ILE A 109 39.59 -3.78 23.60
N HIS A 110 40.71 -4.19 24.20
CA HIS A 110 41.63 -5.12 23.58
C HIS A 110 40.98 -6.49 23.32
N ARG A 111 40.21 -7.03 24.28
CA ARG A 111 39.44 -8.27 24.08
C ARG A 111 38.49 -8.18 22.89
N GLU A 112 37.75 -7.07 22.80
CA GLU A 112 36.79 -6.86 21.72
C GLU A 112 37.47 -6.64 20.37
N GLN A 113 38.60 -5.95 20.34
CA GLN A 113 39.42 -5.80 19.13
C GLN A 113 39.99 -7.14 18.65
N VAL A 114 40.53 -7.96 19.55
CA VAL A 114 40.98 -9.33 19.22
C VAL A 114 39.81 -10.15 18.68
N ARG A 115 38.63 -10.06 19.31
CA ARG A 115 37.43 -10.75 18.85
C ARG A 115 37.04 -10.32 17.43
N LEU A 116 37.06 -9.02 17.12
CA LEU A 116 36.78 -8.49 15.79
C LEU A 116 37.83 -8.92 14.77
N ASN A 117 39.12 -8.93 15.14
CA ASN A 117 40.21 -9.36 14.25
C ASN A 117 40.16 -10.87 13.95
N CYS A 118 39.62 -11.67 14.85
CA CYS A 118 39.38 -13.10 14.63
C CYS A 118 38.10 -13.37 13.82
N MET A 119 37.22 -12.39 13.66
CA MET A 119 36.06 -12.49 12.77
C MET A 119 36.51 -12.25 11.33
N LEU A 120 36.00 -13.05 10.40
CA LEU A 120 36.20 -12.79 8.97
C LEU A 120 35.66 -11.39 8.64
N PRO A 121 36.34 -10.62 7.77
CA PRO A 121 35.84 -9.31 7.37
C PRO A 121 34.44 -9.50 6.77
N VAL A 122 33.45 -8.89 7.42
CA VAL A 122 32.08 -8.82 6.91
C VAL A 122 32.10 -7.89 5.72
N ASP A 123 32.30 -8.46 4.54
CA ASP A 123 32.25 -7.73 3.28
C ASP A 123 30.78 -7.35 2.98
N ILE A 124 30.57 -6.13 2.52
CA ILE A 124 29.27 -5.64 2.04
C ILE A 124 28.75 -6.55 0.93
N SER A 125 29.64 -7.15 0.13
CA SER A 125 29.27 -8.15 -0.87
C SER A 125 28.63 -9.41 -0.27
N LEU A 126 29.04 -9.84 0.92
CA LEU A 126 28.52 -11.04 1.58
C LEU A 126 27.09 -10.80 2.09
N GLU A 127 26.84 -9.63 2.67
CA GLU A 127 25.48 -9.23 3.08
C GLU A 127 24.54 -9.14 1.87
N GLN A 128 25.00 -8.51 0.78
CA GLN A 128 24.18 -8.43 -0.45
C GLN A 128 23.86 -9.80 -1.03
N GLU A 129 24.85 -10.71 -1.07
CA GLU A 129 24.65 -12.08 -1.55
C GLU A 129 23.69 -12.86 -0.66
N TYR A 130 23.83 -12.72 0.66
CA TYR A 130 22.90 -13.33 1.63
C TYR A 130 21.46 -12.85 1.38
N GLN A 131 21.25 -11.55 1.26
CA GLN A 131 19.91 -10.99 1.00
C GLN A 131 19.35 -11.43 -0.35
N ARG A 132 20.18 -11.53 -1.39
CA ARG A 132 19.76 -12.06 -2.70
C ARG A 132 19.34 -13.52 -2.60
N ARG A 133 20.15 -14.37 -1.97
CA ARG A 133 19.84 -15.80 -1.79
C ARG A 133 18.58 -16.00 -0.96
N LYS A 134 18.41 -15.23 0.11
CA LYS A 134 17.21 -15.28 0.94
C LYS A 134 15.95 -15.01 0.11
N LYS A 135 15.94 -13.92 -0.67
CA LYS A 135 14.80 -13.60 -1.57
C LYS A 135 14.58 -14.66 -2.64
N PHE A 136 15.67 -15.21 -3.18
CA PHE A 136 15.59 -16.25 -4.19
C PHE A 136 14.96 -17.53 -3.63
N ILE A 137 15.38 -17.97 -2.43
CA ILE A 137 14.80 -19.12 -1.73
C ILE A 137 13.32 -18.87 -1.45
N GLU A 138 12.96 -17.72 -0.87
CA GLU A 138 11.56 -17.37 -0.59
C GLU A 138 10.69 -17.42 -1.85
N GLN A 139 11.21 -16.94 -2.99
CA GLN A 139 10.51 -16.99 -4.27
C GLN A 139 10.36 -18.43 -4.78
N GLN A 140 11.43 -19.24 -4.72
CA GLN A 140 11.37 -20.63 -5.15
C GLN A 140 10.43 -21.48 -4.29
N GLU A 141 10.41 -21.27 -2.97
CA GLU A 141 9.48 -21.94 -2.05
C GLU A 141 8.04 -21.60 -2.40
N LYS A 142 7.76 -20.34 -2.72
CA LYS A 142 6.43 -19.89 -3.16
C LYS A 142 6.02 -20.52 -4.49
N ASP A 143 6.95 -20.58 -5.44
CA ASP A 143 6.69 -21.18 -6.75
C ASP A 143 6.43 -22.69 -6.62
N LEU A 144 7.20 -23.39 -5.79
CA LEU A 144 6.99 -24.81 -5.48
C LEU A 144 5.62 -25.04 -4.85
N ALA A 145 5.25 -24.26 -3.83
CA ALA A 145 3.94 -24.37 -3.19
C ALA A 145 2.79 -24.12 -4.20
N SER A 146 2.96 -23.18 -5.13
CA SER A 146 1.98 -22.92 -6.19
C SER A 146 1.85 -24.11 -7.15
N ILE A 147 2.97 -24.67 -7.59
CA ILE A 147 2.99 -25.84 -8.48
C ILE A 147 2.36 -27.05 -7.79
N GLU A 148 2.67 -27.30 -6.52
CA GLU A 148 2.06 -28.38 -5.75
C GLU A 148 0.54 -28.23 -5.64
N ALA A 149 0.06 -27.02 -5.34
CA ALA A 149 -1.37 -26.74 -5.29
C ALA A 149 -2.06 -26.96 -6.66
N GLN A 150 -1.41 -26.54 -7.75
CA GLN A 150 -1.90 -26.78 -9.11
C GLN A 150 -1.92 -28.27 -9.45
N MET A 151 -0.89 -29.03 -9.05
CA MET A 151 -0.84 -30.48 -9.25
C MET A 151 -1.97 -31.19 -8.50
N ILE A 152 -2.23 -30.81 -7.24
CA ILE A 152 -3.33 -31.37 -6.44
C ILE A 152 -4.66 -31.07 -7.13
N THR A 153 -4.90 -29.81 -7.48
CA THR A 153 -6.13 -29.37 -8.16
C THR A 153 -6.35 -30.12 -9.47
N THR A 154 -5.29 -30.29 -10.27
CA THR A 154 -5.35 -31.00 -11.55
C THR A 154 -5.67 -32.48 -11.34
N LYS A 155 -5.06 -33.13 -10.34
CA LYS A 155 -5.36 -34.53 -9.99
C LYS A 155 -6.81 -34.70 -9.54
N GLU A 156 -7.32 -33.81 -8.70
CA GLU A 156 -8.72 -33.82 -8.27
C GLU A 156 -9.69 -33.63 -9.45
N GLN A 157 -9.37 -32.73 -10.38
CA GLN A 157 -10.15 -32.52 -11.59
C GLN A 157 -10.14 -33.78 -12.48
N MET A 158 -8.97 -34.40 -12.68
CA MET A 158 -8.85 -35.65 -13.43
C MET A 158 -9.71 -36.75 -12.82
N GLU A 159 -9.65 -36.91 -11.49
CA GLU A 159 -10.42 -37.93 -10.77
C GLU A 159 -11.93 -37.66 -10.81
N ASN A 160 -12.35 -36.40 -10.67
CA ASN A 160 -13.75 -36.00 -10.77
C ASN A 160 -14.32 -36.25 -12.19
N ILE A 161 -13.51 -36.04 -13.23
CA ILE A 161 -13.91 -36.38 -14.60
C ILE A 161 -13.97 -37.91 -14.76
N ARG A 162 -12.92 -38.63 -14.33
CA ARG A 162 -12.82 -40.10 -14.42
C ARG A 162 -13.99 -40.81 -13.75
N SER A 163 -14.35 -40.40 -12.53
CA SER A 163 -15.45 -40.96 -11.76
C SER A 163 -16.84 -40.78 -12.41
N LYS A 164 -16.98 -39.87 -13.38
CA LYS A 164 -18.24 -39.65 -14.10
C LYS A 164 -18.32 -40.49 -15.38
N TRP A 165 -17.31 -40.42 -16.25
CA TRP A 165 -17.40 -41.07 -17.57
C TRP A 165 -17.06 -42.56 -17.52
N LEU A 166 -16.17 -42.99 -16.63
CA LEU A 166 -15.68 -44.37 -16.63
C LEU A 166 -16.77 -45.38 -16.22
N PRO A 167 -17.57 -45.13 -15.16
CA PRO A 167 -18.68 -46.02 -14.81
C PRO A 167 -19.75 -46.09 -15.91
N GLU A 168 -20.06 -44.97 -16.57
CA GLU A 168 -21.01 -44.92 -17.68
C GLU A 168 -20.54 -45.76 -18.87
N LEU A 169 -19.23 -45.71 -19.18
CA LEU A 169 -18.62 -46.54 -20.22
C LEU A 169 -18.66 -48.03 -19.85
N GLU A 170 -18.36 -48.38 -18.60
CA GLU A 170 -18.43 -49.75 -18.11
C GLU A 170 -19.85 -50.31 -18.20
N GLN A 171 -20.86 -49.55 -17.77
CA GLN A 171 -22.27 -49.94 -17.89
C GLN A 171 -22.70 -50.13 -19.35
N LEU A 172 -22.24 -49.27 -20.26
CA LEU A 172 -22.49 -49.42 -21.69
C LEU A 172 -21.88 -50.73 -22.22
N LEU A 173 -20.63 -51.01 -21.86
CA LEU A 173 -19.96 -52.25 -22.27
C LEU A 173 -20.62 -53.49 -21.67
N GLU A 174 -21.10 -53.44 -20.44
CA GLU A 174 -21.86 -54.54 -19.82
C GLU A 174 -23.16 -54.83 -20.58
N ARG A 175 -23.89 -53.79 -20.97
CA ARG A 175 -25.12 -53.93 -21.79
C ARG A 175 -24.82 -54.56 -23.15
N ILE A 176 -23.73 -54.14 -23.79
CA ILE A 176 -23.25 -54.72 -25.05
C ILE A 176 -22.86 -56.18 -24.83
N ASN A 177 -22.09 -56.47 -23.78
CA ASN A 177 -21.63 -57.81 -23.44
C ASN A 177 -22.80 -58.77 -23.19
N ALA A 178 -23.86 -58.33 -22.50
CA ALA A 178 -25.06 -59.15 -22.29
C ALA A 178 -25.72 -59.58 -23.62
N GLY A 179 -25.79 -58.67 -24.59
CA GLY A 179 -26.25 -58.99 -25.94
C GLY A 179 -25.32 -59.94 -26.69
N PHE A 180 -24.01 -59.68 -26.61
CA PHE A 180 -22.97 -60.47 -27.26
C PHE A 180 -22.92 -61.91 -26.73
N VAL A 181 -22.90 -62.09 -25.41
CA VAL A 181 -22.96 -63.40 -24.74
C VAL A 181 -24.21 -64.16 -25.17
N ARG A 182 -25.38 -63.50 -25.19
CA ARG A 182 -26.64 -64.14 -25.62
C ARG A 182 -26.57 -64.61 -27.07
N PHE A 183 -26.01 -63.80 -27.96
CA PHE A 183 -25.83 -64.14 -29.37
C PHE A 183 -24.88 -65.32 -29.57
N PHE A 184 -23.69 -65.29 -28.95
CA PHE A 184 -22.73 -66.38 -29.04
C PHE A 184 -23.25 -67.68 -28.41
N ARG A 185 -24.01 -67.57 -27.31
CA ARG A 185 -24.70 -68.73 -26.72
C ARG A 185 -25.72 -69.36 -27.68
N ALA A 186 -26.44 -68.55 -28.46
CA ALA A 186 -27.36 -69.06 -29.48
C ALA A 186 -26.61 -69.78 -30.64
N LEU A 187 -25.38 -69.35 -30.97
CA LEU A 187 -24.47 -70.07 -31.86
C LEU A 187 -23.82 -71.30 -31.18
N GLY A 188 -24.05 -71.50 -29.89
CA GLY A 188 -23.44 -72.54 -29.05
C GLY A 188 -21.93 -72.40 -28.90
N CYS A 189 -21.45 -71.15 -28.85
CA CYS A 189 -20.08 -70.77 -28.47
C CYS A 189 -20.13 -69.87 -27.22
N ALA A 190 -18.97 -69.57 -26.62
CA ALA A 190 -18.86 -68.59 -25.54
C ALA A 190 -18.13 -67.34 -26.05
N GLY A 191 -18.64 -66.16 -25.71
CA GLY A 191 -18.02 -64.89 -26.08
C GLY A 191 -18.19 -63.87 -24.96
N GLU A 192 -17.22 -62.97 -24.82
CA GLU A 192 -17.18 -61.91 -23.81
C GLU A 192 -16.61 -60.63 -24.41
N VAL A 193 -17.21 -59.49 -24.07
CA VAL A 193 -16.72 -58.14 -24.35
C VAL A 193 -16.42 -57.45 -23.03
N SER A 194 -15.21 -56.91 -22.90
CA SER A 194 -14.73 -56.25 -21.67
C SER A 194 -13.89 -55.01 -22.00
N LEU A 195 -13.75 -54.09 -21.04
CA LEU A 195 -12.85 -52.95 -21.14
C LEU A 195 -11.43 -53.36 -20.76
N TYR A 196 -10.47 -53.14 -21.66
CA TYR A 196 -9.04 -53.29 -21.40
C TYR A 196 -8.45 -51.94 -20.97
N ARG A 197 -7.66 -51.92 -19.90
CA ARG A 197 -7.06 -50.70 -19.33
C ARG A 197 -5.53 -50.65 -19.40
N GLY A 198 -4.88 -51.60 -20.08
CA GLY A 198 -3.42 -51.69 -20.10
C GLY A 198 -2.81 -52.09 -18.76
N GLU A 199 -1.49 -51.89 -18.63
CA GLU A 199 -0.73 -52.12 -17.38
C GLU A 199 -0.90 -50.95 -16.39
N HIS A 200 -1.16 -49.75 -16.90
CA HIS A 200 -1.31 -48.54 -16.10
C HIS A 200 -2.70 -47.93 -16.31
N PRO A 201 -3.59 -47.99 -15.31
CA PRO A 201 -4.95 -47.46 -15.41
C PRO A 201 -5.04 -45.97 -15.74
N ASP A 202 -4.01 -45.18 -15.45
CA ASP A 202 -4.01 -43.73 -15.74
C ASP A 202 -3.61 -43.40 -17.20
N LYS A 203 -3.15 -44.40 -17.96
CA LYS A 203 -2.77 -44.25 -19.38
C LYS A 203 -3.96 -44.55 -20.29
N TYR A 204 -4.83 -43.55 -20.44
CA TYR A 204 -6.08 -43.70 -21.21
C TYR A 204 -5.88 -43.97 -22.71
N ASP A 205 -4.71 -43.66 -23.27
CA ASP A 205 -4.31 -44.03 -24.64
C ASP A 205 -4.18 -45.55 -24.84
N GLN A 206 -4.00 -46.31 -23.76
CA GLN A 206 -3.93 -47.77 -23.78
C GLN A 206 -5.29 -48.44 -23.61
N TYR A 207 -6.35 -47.67 -23.38
CA TYR A 207 -7.68 -48.23 -23.17
C TYR A 207 -8.22 -48.78 -24.50
N GLY A 208 -8.86 -49.94 -24.43
CA GLY A 208 -9.41 -50.59 -25.60
C GLY A 208 -10.57 -51.52 -25.25
N VAL A 209 -11.31 -51.96 -26.27
CA VAL A 209 -12.33 -52.98 -26.09
C VAL A 209 -11.71 -54.35 -26.37
N CYS A 210 -11.75 -55.24 -25.40
CA CYS A 210 -11.24 -56.60 -25.52
C CYS A 210 -12.41 -57.56 -25.75
N ILE A 211 -12.37 -58.27 -26.88
CA ILE A 211 -13.34 -59.29 -27.26
C ILE A 211 -12.65 -60.64 -27.17
N ARG A 212 -13.20 -61.56 -26.38
CA ARG A 212 -12.72 -62.93 -26.24
C ARG A 212 -13.81 -63.89 -26.67
N VAL A 213 -13.46 -64.91 -27.44
CA VAL A 213 -14.39 -65.94 -27.91
C VAL A 213 -13.75 -67.32 -27.75
N LYS A 214 -14.54 -68.30 -27.30
CA LYS A 214 -14.19 -69.72 -27.31
C LYS A 214 -15.16 -70.47 -28.23
N PHE A 215 -14.59 -71.11 -29.25
CA PHE A 215 -15.30 -72.00 -30.16
C PHE A 215 -15.36 -73.43 -29.59
N ARG A 216 -16.17 -74.31 -30.18
CA ARG A 216 -16.33 -75.69 -29.71
C ARG A 216 -15.05 -76.50 -29.96
N ASP A 217 -14.75 -77.44 -29.08
CA ASP A 217 -13.52 -78.26 -29.15
C ASP A 217 -13.55 -79.34 -30.28
N HIS A 218 -14.47 -79.25 -31.24
CA HIS A 218 -14.70 -80.27 -32.29
C HIS A 218 -14.58 -79.74 -33.73
N GLU A 219 -14.09 -78.52 -33.90
CA GLU A 219 -13.71 -77.92 -35.18
C GLU A 219 -12.25 -77.46 -35.14
#